data_AF-A0A416WWA1-F1
#
_entry.id   AF-A0A416WWA1-F1
#
_cell.length_a   1.000
_cell.length_b   1.000
_cell.length_c   1.000
_cell.angle_alpha   90.00
_cell.angle_beta   90.00
_cell.angle_gamma   90.00
#
_symmetry.space_group_name_H-M   'P 1'
#
loop_
_entity.id
_entity.type
_entity.pdbx_description
1 polymer ?
#
loop_
_entity_poly.entity_id
_entity_poly.type
_entity_poly.pdbx_seq_one_letter_code
_entity_poly.pdbx_strand_id
1 'polypeptide(L)'
;MTFQTFLLDKNNKVVVLGNPVHNTAVKDLYLKQITGKDNPNKNIPKTTAEATQTEIDFGTFGKSELKETTIEVRNIGDNPLVIVDVSTTCGCTAATYDKRPAKPGETLRVEIKMTPKDTGFFDEVVTIKYNSTNNQPVKAKIKGYIQ
;
A
#
# COMPACT_ATOMS: atom_id res chain seq x y z
N MET A 1 -16.82 -12.05 -6.93
CA MET A 1 -17.92 -11.48 -6.11
C MET A 1 -17.32 -10.46 -5.17
N THR A 2 -17.86 -9.25 -5.09
CA THR A 2 -17.39 -8.24 -4.13
C THR A 2 -18.14 -8.44 -2.83
N PHE A 3 -17.46 -8.93 -1.80
CA PHE A 3 -18.05 -9.10 -0.48
C PHE A 3 -18.10 -7.76 0.25
N GLN A 4 -19.29 -7.39 0.73
CA GLN A 4 -19.44 -6.31 1.69
C GLN A 4 -19.13 -6.86 3.08
N THR A 5 -18.41 -6.08 3.89
CA THR A 5 -18.13 -6.44 5.29
C THR A 5 -18.73 -5.38 6.22
N PHE A 6 -18.97 -5.77 7.46
CA PHE A 6 -19.42 -4.88 8.52
C PHE A 6 -18.77 -5.26 9.84
N LEU A 7 -18.67 -4.28 10.75
CA LEU A 7 -18.24 -4.48 12.13
C LEU A 7 -19.46 -4.48 13.05
N LEU A 8 -19.56 -5.48 13.91
CA LEU A 8 -20.56 -5.54 14.97
C LEU A 8 -19.99 -5.06 16.30
N ASP A 9 -20.82 -4.41 17.10
CA ASP A 9 -20.54 -4.17 18.52
C ASP A 9 -20.89 -5.40 19.38
N LYS A 10 -20.63 -5.28 20.70
CA LYS A 10 -20.96 -6.32 21.69
C LYS A 10 -22.44 -6.68 21.79
N ASN A 11 -23.34 -5.87 21.23
CA ASN A 11 -24.79 -6.07 21.21
C ASN A 11 -25.28 -6.56 19.83
N ASN A 12 -24.36 -7.03 18.97
CA ASN A 12 -24.65 -7.44 17.60
C ASN A 12 -25.24 -6.33 16.72
N LYS A 13 -24.98 -5.05 17.02
CA LYS A 13 -25.36 -3.93 16.17
C LYS A 13 -24.25 -3.59 15.20
N VAL A 14 -24.62 -3.33 13.96
CA VAL A 14 -23.68 -2.85 12.94
C VAL A 14 -23.22 -1.43 13.28
N VAL A 15 -21.92 -1.25 13.47
CA VAL A 15 -21.31 0.05 13.80
C VAL A 15 -20.44 0.63 12.69
N VAL A 16 -19.95 -0.21 11.77
CA VAL A 16 -19.24 0.23 10.57
C VAL A 16 -19.63 -0.65 9.39
N LEU A 17 -19.80 -0.04 8.21
CA LEU A 17 -20.12 -0.71 6.96
C LEU A 17 -19.03 -0.46 5.92
N GLY A 18 -18.74 -1.48 5.10
CA GLY A 18 -17.77 -1.44 4.02
C GLY A 18 -16.55 -2.30 4.29
N ASN A 19 -15.85 -2.67 3.20
CA ASN A 19 -14.69 -3.54 3.23
C ASN A 19 -13.38 -2.76 3.55
N PRO A 20 -12.76 -2.97 4.72
CA PRO A 20 -11.56 -2.22 5.13
C PRO A 20 -10.31 -2.59 4.32
N VAL A 21 -10.33 -3.69 3.57
CA VAL A 21 -9.24 -4.06 2.63
C VAL A 21 -9.19 -3.09 1.45
N HIS A 22 -10.35 -2.63 0.99
CA HIS A 22 -10.46 -1.81 -0.23
C HIS A 22 -10.62 -0.31 0.05
N ASN A 23 -10.99 0.09 1.28
CA ASN A 23 -11.20 1.49 1.64
C ASN A 23 -10.54 1.82 2.99
N THR A 24 -9.58 2.74 2.98
CA THR A 24 -8.83 3.16 4.17
C THR A 24 -9.64 3.99 5.15
N ALA A 25 -10.56 4.82 4.67
CA ALA A 25 -11.45 5.55 5.58
C ALA A 25 -12.32 4.56 6.37
N VAL A 26 -12.75 3.46 5.72
CA VAL A 26 -13.45 2.38 6.40
C VAL A 26 -12.52 1.64 7.38
N LYS A 27 -11.28 1.32 6.99
CA LYS A 27 -10.27 0.73 7.90
C LYS A 27 -10.07 1.58 9.16
N ASP A 28 -9.98 2.90 9.01
CA ASP A 28 -9.82 3.83 10.12
C ASP A 28 -11.03 3.84 11.06
N LEU A 29 -12.25 3.75 10.51
CA LEU A 29 -13.47 3.61 11.31
C LEU A 29 -13.48 2.29 12.11
N TYR A 30 -13.07 1.17 11.49
CA TYR A 30 -12.94 -0.11 12.20
C TYR A 30 -11.94 0.01 13.35
N LEU A 31 -10.74 0.53 13.08
CA LEU A 31 -9.69 0.67 14.09
C LEU A 31 -10.12 1.60 15.23
N LYS A 32 -10.82 2.70 14.94
CA LYS A 32 -11.36 3.59 15.96
C LYS A 32 -12.37 2.90 16.86
N GLN A 33 -13.29 2.10 16.30
CA GLN A 33 -14.27 1.36 17.10
C GLN A 33 -13.63 0.26 17.94
N ILE A 34 -12.61 -0.43 17.42
CA ILE A 34 -11.94 -1.53 18.13
C ILE A 34 -11.00 -1.00 19.23
N THR A 35 -10.28 0.09 18.97
CA THR A 35 -9.20 0.57 19.86
C THR A 35 -9.61 1.76 20.73
N GLY A 36 -10.71 2.46 20.41
CA GLY A 36 -11.12 3.70 21.05
C GLY A 36 -10.21 4.91 20.75
N LYS A 37 -9.18 4.75 19.91
CA LYS A 37 -8.20 5.80 19.59
C LYS A 37 -8.43 6.34 18.17
N ASP A 38 -8.22 7.65 18.00
CA ASP A 38 -8.16 8.25 16.67
C ASP A 38 -6.90 7.79 15.92
N ASN A 39 -6.96 7.79 14.58
CA ASN A 39 -5.82 7.43 13.74
C ASN A 39 -4.63 8.37 14.03
N PRO A 40 -3.44 7.86 14.42
CA PRO A 40 -2.27 8.69 14.70
C PRO A 40 -1.83 9.53 13.48
N ASN A 41 -2.21 9.13 12.27
CA ASN A 41 -1.87 9.83 11.03
C ASN A 41 -2.81 11.00 10.68
N LYS A 42 -3.86 11.27 11.48
CA LYS A 42 -4.89 12.27 11.18
C LYS A 42 -4.35 13.71 11.12
N ASN A 43 -3.27 14.00 11.85
CA ASN A 43 -2.68 15.35 11.96
C ASN A 43 -1.31 15.47 11.29
N ILE A 44 -0.90 14.51 10.46
CA ILE A 44 0.37 14.61 9.74
C ILE A 44 0.21 15.68 8.64
N PRO A 45 1.08 16.70 8.58
CA PRO A 45 1.08 17.67 7.48
C PRO A 45 1.12 16.95 6.15
N LYS A 46 0.20 17.29 5.24
CA LYS A 46 0.09 16.58 3.97
C LYS A 46 1.06 17.12 2.92
N THR A 47 1.53 16.26 2.04
CA THR A 47 2.42 16.63 0.92
C THR A 47 2.00 15.95 -0.38
N THR A 48 2.69 16.29 -1.47
CA THR A 48 2.58 15.65 -2.79
C THR A 48 3.83 14.83 -3.08
N ALA A 49 3.67 13.69 -3.75
CA ALA A 49 4.78 12.83 -4.13
C ALA A 49 4.61 12.31 -5.55
N GLU A 50 5.74 11.98 -6.17
CA GLU A 50 5.84 11.35 -7.47
C GLU A 50 6.66 10.07 -7.35
N ALA A 51 6.28 9.02 -8.08
CA ALA A 51 7.04 7.77 -8.13
C ALA A 51 7.84 7.69 -9.42
N THR A 52 9.09 7.20 -9.34
CA THR A 52 9.96 7.08 -10.52
C THR A 52 9.45 6.05 -11.53
N GLN A 53 8.81 4.99 -11.07
CA GLN A 53 8.23 3.95 -11.91
C GLN A 53 6.97 3.35 -11.27
N THR A 54 5.91 3.24 -12.06
CA THR A 54 4.63 2.65 -11.64
C THR A 54 4.25 1.42 -12.46
N GLU A 55 5.05 1.03 -13.45
CA GLU A 55 4.85 -0.20 -14.22
C GLU A 55 6.17 -0.96 -14.31
N ILE A 56 6.17 -2.18 -13.76
CA ILE A 56 7.32 -3.06 -13.70
C ILE A 56 6.94 -4.38 -14.36
N ASP A 57 7.77 -4.82 -15.31
CA ASP A 57 7.65 -6.13 -15.95
C ASP A 57 8.87 -6.96 -15.55
N PHE A 58 8.64 -8.02 -14.77
CA PHE A 58 9.70 -8.96 -14.41
C PHE A 58 10.02 -9.96 -15.52
N GLY A 59 9.29 -9.90 -16.63
CA GLY A 59 9.43 -10.83 -17.74
C GLY A 59 9.10 -12.25 -17.30
N THR A 60 9.82 -13.19 -17.91
CA THR A 60 9.67 -14.62 -17.65
C THR A 60 10.79 -15.12 -16.74
N PHE A 61 10.45 -15.85 -15.67
CA PHE A 61 11.42 -16.43 -14.75
C PHE A 61 10.92 -17.72 -14.11
N GLY A 62 11.83 -18.55 -13.63
CA GLY A 62 11.48 -19.85 -13.03
C GLY A 62 10.90 -19.76 -11.63
N LYS A 63 10.16 -20.77 -11.21
CA LYS A 63 9.56 -20.87 -9.85
C LYS A 63 10.55 -20.75 -8.69
N SER A 64 11.82 -21.10 -8.88
CA SER A 64 12.87 -20.97 -7.86
C SER A 64 13.60 -19.63 -7.90
N GLU A 65 13.33 -18.78 -8.89
CA GLU A 65 13.93 -17.47 -9.01
C GLU A 65 13.17 -16.43 -8.18
N LEU A 66 13.95 -15.52 -7.61
CA LEU A 66 13.45 -14.42 -6.81
C LEU A 66 13.69 -13.12 -7.59
N LYS A 67 12.66 -12.28 -7.68
CA LYS A 67 12.75 -10.97 -8.33
C LYS A 67 12.56 -9.86 -7.32
N GLU A 68 13.40 -8.84 -7.43
CA GLU A 68 13.39 -7.67 -6.56
C GLU A 68 13.36 -6.41 -7.43
N THR A 69 12.70 -5.38 -6.93
CA THR A 69 12.68 -4.05 -7.54
C THR A 69 12.51 -3.00 -6.46
N THR A 70 12.94 -1.77 -6.73
CA THR A 70 12.78 -0.64 -5.82
C THR A 70 11.97 0.44 -6.52
N ILE A 71 10.89 0.87 -5.87
CA ILE A 71 10.14 2.05 -6.28
C ILE A 71 10.64 3.21 -5.44
N GLU A 72 11.07 4.27 -6.11
CA GLU A 72 11.46 5.51 -5.47
C GLU A 72 10.29 6.48 -5.47
N VAL A 73 9.95 6.98 -4.28
CA VAL A 73 8.88 7.95 -4.06
C VAL A 73 9.51 9.28 -3.64
N ARG A 74 9.50 10.25 -4.55
CA ARG A 74 10.09 11.57 -4.36
C ARG A 74 9.08 12.55 -3.80
N ASN A 75 9.47 13.31 -2.79
CA ASN A 75 8.68 14.40 -2.26
C ASN A 75 8.76 15.62 -3.18
N ILE A 76 7.62 16.01 -3.78
CA ILE A 76 7.51 17.17 -4.67
C ILE A 76 6.70 18.31 -4.06
N GLY A 77 6.33 18.20 -2.78
CA GLY A 77 5.63 19.23 -2.03
C GLY A 77 6.49 19.86 -0.94
N ASP A 78 5.86 20.71 -0.13
CA ASP A 78 6.56 21.56 0.86
C ASP A 78 6.65 20.96 2.26
N ASN A 79 5.83 19.95 2.56
CA ASN A 79 5.83 19.26 3.85
C ASN A 79 6.64 17.96 3.77
N PRO A 80 7.17 17.45 4.90
CA PRO A 80 7.84 16.15 4.91
C PRO A 80 6.93 15.02 4.42
N LEU A 81 7.46 14.17 3.54
CA LEU A 81 6.83 12.96 3.06
C LEU A 81 7.05 11.81 4.04
N VAL A 82 5.99 11.06 4.35
CA VAL A 82 6.04 9.86 5.19
C VAL A 82 5.21 8.77 4.52
N ILE A 83 5.82 7.60 4.29
CA ILE A 83 5.10 6.40 3.89
C ILE A 83 4.36 5.84 5.11
N VAL A 84 3.04 5.72 4.98
CA VAL A 84 2.13 5.32 6.05
C VAL A 84 1.91 3.81 6.05
N ASP A 85 1.77 3.22 4.86
CA ASP A 85 1.40 1.82 4.69
C ASP A 85 1.71 1.39 3.25
N VAL A 86 2.07 0.12 3.07
CA VAL A 86 2.25 -0.49 1.75
C VAL A 86 1.48 -1.81 1.73
N SER A 87 0.59 -1.95 0.76
CA SER A 87 -0.26 -3.13 0.61
C SER A 87 -0.18 -3.71 -0.79
N THR A 88 -0.18 -5.03 -0.89
CA THR A 88 -0.12 -5.79 -2.15
C THR A 88 -1.43 -6.55 -2.36
N THR A 89 -1.77 -6.84 -3.63
CA THR A 89 -2.98 -7.61 -3.99
C THR A 89 -2.83 -9.12 -3.71
N CYS A 90 -1.62 -9.69 -3.88
CA CYS A 90 -1.28 -11.07 -3.56
C CYS A 90 -0.27 -11.18 -2.41
N GLY A 91 -0.47 -12.16 -1.53
CA GLY A 91 0.47 -12.52 -0.47
C GLY A 91 1.73 -13.24 -0.95
N CYS A 92 2.05 -13.18 -2.25
CA CYS A 92 3.30 -13.64 -2.87
C CYS A 92 4.34 -12.51 -3.01
N THR A 93 3.89 -11.27 -2.86
CA THR A 93 4.73 -10.06 -2.90
C THR A 93 4.92 -9.54 -1.48
N ALA A 94 6.18 -9.45 -1.05
CA ALA A 94 6.55 -8.74 0.17
C ALA A 94 7.05 -7.33 -0.19
N ALA A 95 6.73 -6.35 0.65
CA ALA A 95 7.22 -4.98 0.50
C ALA A 95 7.83 -4.49 1.81
N THR A 96 9.00 -3.85 1.71
CA THR A 96 9.61 -3.09 2.80
C THR A 96 9.82 -1.66 2.34
N TYR A 97 9.89 -0.70 3.27
CA TYR A 97 9.96 0.71 2.91
C TYR A 97 10.65 1.53 3.99
N ASP A 98 11.19 2.68 3.57
CA ASP A 98 11.78 3.67 4.45
C ASP A 98 10.76 4.21 5.46
N LYS A 99 11.07 4.07 6.76
CA LYS A 99 10.21 4.56 7.86
C LYS A 99 10.54 5.99 8.31
N ARG A 100 11.60 6.58 7.76
CA ARG A 100 12.00 7.96 8.05
C ARG A 100 11.15 8.95 7.23
N PRO A 101 10.96 10.18 7.70
CA PRO A 101 10.46 11.26 6.85
C PRO A 101 11.48 11.66 5.77
N ALA A 102 10.98 12.12 4.61
CA ALA A 102 11.76 12.74 3.55
C ALA A 102 11.39 14.23 3.42
N LYS A 103 12.40 15.12 3.43
CA LYS A 103 12.22 16.55 3.21
C LYS A 103 11.77 16.84 1.77
N PRO A 104 11.31 18.06 1.45
CA PRO A 104 11.06 18.49 0.07
C PRO A 104 12.26 18.18 -0.84
N GLY A 105 12.00 17.53 -1.98
CA GLY A 105 13.01 17.12 -2.95
C GLY A 105 13.72 15.79 -2.65
N GLU A 106 13.63 15.26 -1.43
CA GLU A 106 14.21 13.96 -1.06
C GLU A 106 13.31 12.79 -1.48
N THR A 107 13.90 11.60 -1.49
CA THR A 107 13.26 10.35 -1.94
C THR A 107 13.21 9.33 -0.81
N LEU A 108 12.11 8.58 -0.76
CA LEU A 108 11.93 7.36 0.04
C LEU A 108 11.90 6.13 -0.86
N ARG A 109 12.43 5.01 -0.37
CA ARG A 109 12.45 3.75 -1.11
C ARG A 109 11.38 2.78 -0.63
N VAL A 110 10.77 2.08 -1.58
CA VAL A 110 9.90 0.92 -1.35
C VAL A 110 10.51 -0.27 -2.09
N GLU A 111 11.08 -1.19 -1.36
CA GLU A 111 11.67 -2.41 -1.88
C GLU A 111 10.60 -3.49 -1.96
N ILE A 112 10.46 -4.07 -3.15
CA ILE A 112 9.48 -5.11 -3.44
C ILE A 112 10.22 -6.38 -3.79
N LYS A 113 9.80 -7.47 -3.14
CA LYS A 113 10.34 -8.81 -3.30
C LYS A 113 9.21 -9.76 -3.70
N MET A 114 9.31 -10.33 -4.89
CA MET A 114 8.37 -11.29 -5.42
C MET A 114 8.92 -12.71 -5.27
N THR A 115 8.15 -13.57 -4.61
CA THR A 115 8.44 -15.00 -4.49
C THR A 115 7.31 -15.81 -5.13
N PRO A 116 7.57 -16.50 -6.25
CA PRO A 116 6.60 -17.37 -6.91
C PRO A 116 6.00 -18.42 -5.96
N LYS A 117 4.68 -18.53 -5.95
CA LYS A 117 3.96 -19.66 -5.32
C LYS A 117 3.51 -20.67 -6.36
N ASP A 118 3.01 -20.16 -7.49
CA ASP A 118 2.46 -20.93 -8.60
C ASP A 118 3.07 -20.46 -9.93
N THR A 119 2.94 -21.29 -10.96
CA THR A 119 3.35 -20.98 -12.34
C THR A 119 2.23 -20.22 -13.06
N GLY A 120 2.60 -19.49 -14.12
CA GLY A 120 1.68 -18.75 -14.97
C GLY A 120 1.85 -17.23 -14.89
N PHE A 121 0.92 -16.52 -15.52
CA PHE A 121 0.92 -15.07 -15.56
C PHE A 121 0.45 -14.47 -14.24
N PHE A 122 1.11 -13.40 -13.79
CA PHE A 122 0.65 -12.60 -12.66
C PHE A 122 0.60 -11.11 -13.04
N ASP A 123 -0.35 -10.41 -12.43
CA ASP A 123 -0.56 -8.98 -12.57
C ASP A 123 -1.01 -8.41 -11.22
N GLU A 124 -0.05 -7.87 -10.48
CA GLU A 124 -0.20 -7.46 -9.09
C GLU A 124 -0.08 -5.95 -8.96
N VAL A 125 -0.83 -5.37 -8.01
CA VAL A 125 -0.74 -3.94 -7.70
C VAL A 125 -0.19 -3.75 -6.30
N VAL A 126 0.93 -3.03 -6.22
CA VAL A 126 1.49 -2.50 -4.97
C VAL A 126 0.93 -1.10 -4.76
N THR A 127 0.22 -0.92 -3.65
CA THR A 127 -0.33 0.38 -3.25
C THR A 127 0.50 0.96 -2.12
N ILE A 128 1.20 2.06 -2.41
CA ILE A 128 2.03 2.81 -1.46
C ILE A 128 1.22 4.00 -0.97
N LYS A 129 0.84 3.98 0.30
CA LYS A 129 0.12 5.07 0.95
C LYS A 129 1.11 5.97 1.68
N TYR A 130 0.91 7.26 1.54
CA TYR A 130 1.67 8.29 2.22
C TYR A 130 0.72 9.38 2.73
N ASN A 131 1.25 10.37 3.44
CA ASN A 131 0.53 11.56 3.89
C ASN A 131 0.16 12.50 2.73
N SER A 132 -0.57 11.99 1.75
CA SER A 132 -0.94 12.68 0.51
C SER A 132 -1.98 13.78 0.72
N THR A 133 -1.79 14.95 0.08
CA THR A 133 -2.72 16.09 0.10
C THR A 133 -4.15 15.69 -0.27
N ASN A 134 -4.32 14.86 -1.29
CA ASN A 134 -5.61 14.42 -1.82
C ASN A 134 -5.97 12.97 -1.44
N ASN A 135 -5.26 12.37 -0.48
CA ASN A 135 -5.37 10.97 -0.11
C ASN A 135 -5.20 9.99 -1.29
N GLN A 136 -4.54 10.39 -2.39
CA GLN A 136 -4.23 9.49 -3.49
C GLN A 136 -2.93 8.72 -3.20
N PRO A 137 -2.96 7.38 -3.15
CA PRO A 137 -1.77 6.58 -3.01
C PRO A 137 -1.02 6.49 -4.35
N VAL A 138 0.27 6.18 -4.30
CA VAL A 138 0.99 5.68 -5.47
C VAL A 138 0.57 4.23 -5.69
N LYS A 139 0.22 3.89 -6.93
CA LYS A 139 -0.07 2.51 -7.33
C LYS A 139 0.96 2.09 -8.37
N ALA A 140 1.65 0.99 -8.09
CA ALA A 140 2.58 0.39 -9.03
C ALA A 140 2.08 -0.98 -9.44
N LYS A 141 2.05 -1.21 -10.75
CA LYS A 141 1.65 -2.44 -11.41
C LYS A 141 2.88 -3.29 -11.66
N ILE A 142 2.84 -4.55 -11.26
CA ILE A 142 3.93 -5.51 -11.40
C ILE A 142 3.39 -6.73 -12.10
N LYS A 143 3.96 -7.03 -13.27
CA LYS A 143 3.54 -8.17 -14.10
C LYS A 143 4.73 -9.06 -14.45
N GLY A 144 4.42 -10.27 -14.90
CA GLY A 144 5.39 -11.22 -15.42
C GLY A 144 4.77 -12.59 -15.64
N TYR A 145 5.62 -13.55 -15.99
CA TYR A 145 5.23 -14.94 -16.20
C TYR A 145 6.18 -15.88 -15.48
N ILE A 146 5.64 -16.81 -14.69
CA ILE A 146 6.42 -17.80 -13.95
C ILE A 146 6.38 -19.12 -14.71
N GLN A 147 7.55 -19.69 -15.02
CA GLN A 147 7.71 -21.02 -15.62
C GLN A 147 7.92 -22.12 -14.57
#